data_AF-A0A524ELR6-F1
#
_entry.id   AF-A0A524ELR6-F1
#
_cell.length_a   1.000
_cell.length_b   1.000
_cell.length_c   1.000
_cell.angle_alpha   90.00
_cell.angle_beta   90.00
_cell.angle_gamma   90.00
#
_symmetry.space_group_name_H-M   'P 1'
#
loop_
_entity.id
_entity.type
_entity.pdbx_description
1 polymer ?
#
loop_
_entity_poly.entity_id
_entity_poly.type
_entity_poly.pdbx_seq_one_letter_code
_entity_poly.pdbx_strand_id
1 'polypeptide(L)'
;MGHKFGFYQLKLPIERVLEKNLKFWKENRGNITQKQHSENGLIHTMIIDRDISAMSYGEKYQMKFGYNPKEDTTYVIVEVSLKFGYGLQWLKPQGIMKDWAIEMGCAPMKLARNQDISFFNMFRTIEKLDWLDTETKAIAFCPQCGQSNDKSSNYCKKCGTKLVE
;
A
#
# COMPACT_ATOMS: atom_id res chain seq x y z
N MET A 1 18.38 18.95 -1.60
CA MET A 1 17.92 18.44 -0.28
C MET A 1 18.15 16.94 -0.25
N GLY A 2 18.42 16.35 0.91
CA GLY A 2 18.58 14.90 1.03
C GLY A 2 17.22 14.21 0.98
N HIS A 3 17.13 13.11 0.23
CA HIS A 3 15.96 12.23 0.22
C HIS A 3 16.33 10.91 0.89
N LYS A 4 15.37 10.29 1.57
CA LYS A 4 15.50 8.92 2.03
C LYS A 4 14.23 8.13 1.77
N PHE A 5 14.38 6.81 1.67
CA PHE A 5 13.34 5.92 1.21
C PHE A 5 13.06 4.81 2.22
N GLY A 6 11.79 4.42 2.34
CA GLY A 6 11.32 3.21 3.03
C GLY A 6 10.43 2.37 2.09
N PHE A 7 10.46 1.06 2.25
CA PHE A 7 9.87 0.08 1.33
C PHE A 7 9.16 -1.04 2.09
N TYR A 8 7.83 -0.98 2.21
CA TYR A 8 7.06 -1.89 3.04
C TYR A 8 6.20 -2.84 2.22
N GLN A 9 6.07 -4.07 2.71
CA GLN A 9 5.14 -5.07 2.18
C GLN A 9 4.11 -5.39 3.27
N LEU A 10 2.84 -5.22 2.94
CA LEU A 10 1.72 -5.37 3.88
C LEU A 10 0.75 -6.41 3.32
N LYS A 11 0.53 -7.52 4.02
CA LYS A 11 -0.50 -8.52 3.69
C LYS A 11 -1.88 -8.02 4.11
N LEU A 12 -2.29 -6.91 3.51
CA LEU A 12 -3.54 -6.22 3.77
C LEU A 12 -4.06 -5.60 2.47
N PRO A 13 -5.39 -5.54 2.29
CA PRO A 13 -6.00 -4.83 1.17
C PRO A 13 -5.72 -3.34 1.29
N ILE A 14 -5.64 -2.67 0.14
CA ILE A 14 -5.19 -1.28 0.06
C ILE A 14 -6.11 -0.32 0.82
N GLU A 15 -7.41 -0.57 0.85
CA GLU A 15 -8.39 0.25 1.57
C GLU A 15 -8.08 0.30 3.06
N ARG A 16 -7.70 -0.84 3.65
CA ARG A 16 -7.32 -0.93 5.06
C ARG A 16 -6.00 -0.22 5.34
N VAL A 17 -5.03 -0.33 4.44
CA VAL A 17 -3.76 0.39 4.56
C VAL A 17 -3.99 1.90 4.48
N LEU A 18 -4.81 2.36 3.53
CA LEU A 18 -5.14 3.77 3.37
C LEU A 18 -5.91 4.31 4.58
N GLU A 19 -6.91 3.58 5.09
CA GLU A 19 -7.67 3.95 6.30
C GLU A 19 -6.73 4.17 7.50
N LYS A 20 -5.87 3.17 7.79
CA LYS A 20 -4.88 3.27 8.86
C LYS A 20 -3.89 4.42 8.62
N ASN A 21 -3.44 4.60 7.38
CA ASN A 21 -2.49 5.66 7.04
C ASN A 21 -3.08 7.05 7.28
N LEU A 22 -4.33 7.27 6.87
CA LEU A 22 -5.04 8.53 7.11
C LEU A 22 -5.20 8.81 8.60
N LYS A 23 -5.59 7.81 9.38
CA LYS A 23 -5.71 7.92 10.83
C LYS A 23 -4.37 8.26 11.48
N PHE A 24 -3.31 7.53 11.14
CA PHE A 24 -1.97 7.74 11.66
C PHE A 24 -1.50 9.18 11.43
N TRP A 25 -1.62 9.70 10.20
CA TRP A 25 -1.13 11.05 9.89
C TRP A 25 -1.95 12.14 10.58
N LYS A 26 -3.27 11.94 10.73
CA LYS A 26 -4.12 12.86 11.51
C LYS A 26 -3.65 12.95 12.97
N GLU A 27 -3.35 11.83 13.60
CA GLU A 27 -2.87 11.76 14.99
C GLU A 27 -1.44 12.30 15.15
N ASN A 28 -0.64 12.18 14.09
CA ASN A 28 0.76 12.58 14.09
C ASN A 28 1.01 13.99 13.50
N ARG A 29 -0.01 14.84 13.36
CA ARG A 29 0.13 16.21 12.81
C ARG A 29 0.71 16.27 11.39
N GLY A 30 0.42 15.25 10.58
CA GLY A 30 0.67 15.28 9.14
C GLY A 30 -0.49 15.94 8.41
N ASN A 31 -0.20 16.93 7.58
CA ASN A 31 -1.18 17.56 6.71
C ASN A 31 -1.11 16.91 5.32
N ILE A 32 -2.21 16.28 4.87
CA ILE A 32 -2.25 15.62 3.57
C ILE A 32 -2.58 16.67 2.50
N THR A 33 -1.57 17.09 1.75
CA THR A 33 -1.68 18.17 0.76
C THR A 33 -2.09 17.69 -0.62
N GLN A 34 -1.87 16.41 -0.93
CA GLN A 34 -2.24 15.82 -2.21
C GLN A 34 -2.64 14.36 -2.07
N LYS A 35 -3.66 13.96 -2.82
CA LYS A 35 -4.09 12.56 -3.00
C LYS A 35 -4.34 12.31 -4.49
N GLN A 36 -3.80 11.22 -5.02
CA GLN A 36 -3.99 10.79 -6.40
C GLN A 36 -4.13 9.28 -6.44
N HIS A 37 -4.75 8.76 -7.49
CA HIS A 37 -4.79 7.33 -7.79
C HIS A 37 -4.55 7.09 -9.27
N SER A 38 -4.04 5.91 -9.61
CA SER A 38 -3.90 5.43 -10.99
C SER A 38 -5.26 5.12 -11.60
N GLU A 39 -5.33 5.07 -12.93
CA GLU A 39 -6.56 4.75 -13.68
C GLU A 39 -7.14 3.38 -13.30
N ASN A 40 -6.27 2.39 -13.04
CA ASN A 40 -6.69 1.07 -12.59
C ASN A 40 -7.09 1.01 -11.09
N GLY A 41 -6.98 2.11 -10.35
CA GLY A 41 -7.31 2.20 -8.93
C GLY A 41 -6.39 1.43 -7.97
N LEU A 42 -5.39 0.70 -8.48
CA LEU A 42 -4.49 -0.15 -7.69
C LEU A 42 -3.33 0.63 -7.07
N ILE A 43 -3.05 1.85 -7.53
CA ILE A 43 -2.00 2.69 -7.00
C ILE A 43 -2.58 3.99 -6.46
N HIS A 44 -2.19 4.34 -5.24
CA HIS A 44 -2.56 5.58 -4.57
C HIS A 44 -1.28 6.33 -4.20
N THR A 45 -1.25 7.64 -4.43
CA THR A 45 -0.16 8.50 -4.02
C THR A 45 -0.68 9.55 -3.04
N MET A 46 0.03 9.76 -1.94
CA MET A 46 -0.25 10.79 -0.95
C MET A 46 0.98 11.62 -0.69
N ILE A 47 0.80 12.94 -0.58
CA ILE A 47 1.82 13.85 -0.08
C ILE A 47 1.38 14.34 1.29
N ILE A 48 2.25 14.18 2.27
CA ILE A 48 2.05 14.60 3.65
C ILE A 48 3.16 15.59 4.03
N ASP A 49 2.75 16.78 4.43
CA ASP A 49 3.65 17.80 4.96
C ASP A 49 3.51 17.89 6.48
N ARG A 50 4.64 18.00 7.18
CA ARG A 50 4.69 18.37 8.59
C ARG A 50 5.33 19.74 8.70
N ASP A 51 4.65 20.69 9.31
CA ASP A 51 5.20 22.03 9.51
C ASP A 51 6.37 22.04 10.47
N ILE A 52 7.22 23.06 10.36
CA ILE A 52 8.33 23.27 11.29
C ILE A 52 7.75 23.51 12.69
N SER A 53 8.26 22.77 13.66
CA SER A 53 7.88 22.93 15.07
C SER A 53 9.02 22.44 15.95
N ALA A 54 8.89 22.55 17.27
CA ALA A 54 9.83 21.92 18.20
C ALA A 54 9.99 20.40 17.98
N MET A 55 9.04 19.77 17.28
CA MET A 55 8.99 18.33 17.03
C MET A 55 9.18 17.93 15.56
N SER A 56 9.40 18.89 14.65
CA SER A 56 9.49 18.64 13.21
C SER A 56 10.42 19.66 12.54
N TYR A 57 11.24 19.19 11.60
CA TYR A 57 12.15 20.02 10.80
C TYR A 57 11.55 20.42 9.44
N GLY A 58 10.23 20.34 9.30
CA GLY A 58 9.57 20.60 8.02
C GLY A 58 9.67 19.39 7.10
N GLU A 59 9.29 18.20 7.58
CA GLU A 59 9.39 16.98 6.78
C GLU A 59 8.28 16.90 5.74
N LYS A 60 8.61 16.40 4.54
CA LYS A 60 7.65 16.04 3.49
C LYS A 60 7.76 14.56 3.19
N TYR A 61 6.64 13.85 3.25
CA TYR A 61 6.51 12.43 2.96
C TYR A 61 5.68 12.26 1.69
N GLN A 62 6.28 11.69 0.67
CA GLN A 62 5.58 11.23 -0.52
C GLN A 62 5.44 9.71 -0.42
N MET A 63 4.21 9.25 -0.23
CA MET A 63 3.89 7.84 -0.07
C MET A 63 3.17 7.34 -1.31
N LYS A 64 3.64 6.24 -1.87
CA LYS A 64 2.96 5.48 -2.93
C LYS A 64 2.53 4.13 -2.37
N PHE A 65 1.27 3.78 -2.56
CA PHE A 65 0.66 2.51 -2.17
C PHE A 65 0.27 1.78 -3.45
N GLY A 66 0.70 0.55 -3.62
CA GLY A 66 0.40 -0.27 -4.79
C GLY A 66 -0.14 -1.62 -4.36
N TYR A 67 -1.35 -1.97 -4.78
CA TYR A 67 -1.98 -3.23 -4.45
C TYR A 67 -1.73 -4.25 -5.55
N ASN A 68 -1.19 -5.42 -5.18
CA ASN A 68 -1.12 -6.56 -6.06
C ASN A 68 -2.27 -7.54 -5.71
N PRO A 69 -3.36 -7.59 -6.49
CA PRO A 69 -4.50 -8.47 -6.21
C PRO A 69 -4.14 -9.96 -6.32
N LYS A 70 -3.10 -10.32 -7.08
CA LYS A 70 -2.67 -11.72 -7.22
C LYS A 70 -2.01 -12.26 -5.95
N GLU A 71 -1.47 -11.37 -5.12
CA GLU A 71 -0.74 -11.70 -3.89
C GLU A 71 -1.47 -11.24 -2.62
N ASP A 72 -2.63 -10.59 -2.76
CA ASP A 72 -3.36 -9.94 -1.65
C ASP A 72 -2.43 -9.10 -0.76
N THR A 73 -1.60 -8.28 -1.42
CA THR A 73 -0.50 -7.58 -0.77
C THR A 73 -0.41 -6.14 -1.26
N THR A 74 -0.33 -5.20 -0.31
CA THR A 74 -0.07 -3.79 -0.57
C THR A 74 1.42 -3.49 -0.35
N TYR A 75 2.05 -2.98 -1.39
CA TYR A 75 3.42 -2.46 -1.38
C TYR A 75 3.39 -0.95 -1.11
N VAL A 76 4.30 -0.47 -0.27
CA VAL A 76 4.37 0.96 0.09
C VAL A 76 5.79 1.48 -0.12
N ILE A 77 5.93 2.50 -0.94
CA ILE A 77 7.16 3.29 -1.07
C ILE A 77 6.94 4.60 -0.32
N VAL A 78 7.86 4.95 0.55
CA VAL A 78 7.86 6.23 1.27
C VAL A 78 9.12 6.97 0.93
N GLU A 79 9.00 8.12 0.31
CA GLU A 79 10.08 9.07 0.10
C GLU A 79 9.94 10.21 1.11
N VAL A 80 11.00 10.46 1.87
CA VAL A 80 11.06 11.51 2.89
C VAL A 80 12.11 12.53 2.51
N SER A 81 11.73 13.81 2.57
CA SER A 81 12.63 14.94 2.41
C SER A 81 12.48 15.92 3.57
N LEU A 82 13.53 16.69 3.83
CA LEU A 82 13.56 17.72 4.88
C LEU A 82 13.65 19.09 4.22
N LYS A 83 12.78 20.03 4.63
CA LYS A 83 12.93 21.45 4.26
C LYS A 83 14.25 22.02 4.80
N PHE A 84 14.66 21.63 6.01
CA PHE A 84 15.92 22.06 6.62
C PHE A 84 16.59 20.95 7.43
N GLY A 85 17.93 20.92 7.44
CA GLY A 85 18.74 20.03 8.29
C GLY A 85 19.48 18.89 7.56
N TYR A 86 20.48 18.32 8.24
CA TYR A 86 21.32 17.22 7.75
C TYR A 86 21.86 16.39 8.93
N GLY A 87 21.99 15.07 8.78
CA GLY A 87 22.51 14.22 9.85
C GLY A 87 21.45 13.88 10.91
N LEU A 88 21.60 14.37 12.15
CA LEU A 88 20.79 13.95 13.31
C LEU A 88 19.30 14.30 13.18
N GLN A 89 18.94 15.31 12.40
CA GLN A 89 17.54 15.67 12.12
C GLN A 89 16.77 14.51 11.48
N TRP A 90 17.46 13.57 10.82
CA TRP A 90 16.83 12.36 10.26
C TRP A 90 16.34 11.37 11.32
N LEU A 91 16.71 11.52 12.60
CA LEU A 91 16.19 10.66 13.66
C LEU A 91 14.68 10.84 13.85
N LYS A 92 14.15 12.05 13.62
CA LYS A 92 12.71 12.33 13.72
C LYS A 92 11.87 11.62 12.66
N PRO A 93 12.10 11.78 11.34
CA PRO A 93 11.38 11.01 10.33
C PRO A 93 11.63 9.51 10.45
N GLN A 94 12.82 9.08 10.89
CA GLN A 94 13.08 7.67 11.17
C GLN A 94 12.18 7.12 12.29
N GLY A 95 11.96 7.91 13.35
CA GLY A 95 11.04 7.57 14.44
C GLY A 95 9.60 7.51 13.96
N ILE A 96 9.13 8.54 13.25
CA ILE A 96 7.76 8.59 12.69
C ILE A 96 7.49 7.38 11.80
N MET A 97 8.44 7.00 10.93
CA MET A 97 8.27 5.85 10.06
C MET A 97 8.32 4.51 10.82
N LYS A 98 9.06 4.43 11.92
CA LYS A 98 9.01 3.28 12.82
C LYS A 98 7.62 3.14 13.44
N ASP A 99 7.06 4.23 13.94
CA ASP A 99 5.74 4.24 14.58
C ASP A 99 4.64 3.93 13.54
N TRP A 100 4.76 4.47 12.33
CA TRP A 100 3.88 4.15 11.21
C TRP A 100 3.90 2.65 10.89
N ALA A 101 5.09 2.04 10.80
CA ALA A 101 5.23 0.61 10.53
C ALA A 101 4.56 -0.25 11.61
N ILE A 102 4.72 0.12 12.88
CA ILE A 102 4.07 -0.55 14.01
C ILE A 102 2.54 -0.46 13.89
N GLU A 103 1.98 0.71 13.57
CA GLU A 103 0.52 0.90 13.37
C GLU A 103 -0.02 0.07 12.20
N MET A 104 0.77 -0.08 11.13
CA MET A 104 0.44 -0.94 10.00
C MET A 104 0.55 -2.44 10.33
N GLY A 105 1.19 -2.81 11.44
CA GLY A 105 1.43 -4.20 11.82
C GLY A 105 2.56 -4.86 11.04
N CYS A 106 3.57 -4.09 10.62
CA CYS A 106 4.74 -4.60 9.91
C CYS A 106 6.06 -4.26 10.61
N ALA A 107 7.14 -4.92 10.18
CA ALA A 107 8.46 -4.69 10.75
C ALA A 107 8.96 -3.28 10.39
N PRO A 108 9.41 -2.48 11.38
CA PRO A 108 10.04 -1.19 11.11
C PRO A 108 11.30 -1.34 10.28
N MET A 109 11.56 -0.36 9.43
CA MET A 109 12.76 -0.32 8.60
C MET A 109 13.47 1.02 8.65
N LYS A 110 14.77 0.96 8.38
CA LYS A 110 15.62 2.15 8.32
C LYS A 110 15.43 2.86 6.99
N LEU A 111 15.25 4.17 7.05
CA LEU A 111 15.22 5.03 5.87
C LEU A 111 16.59 5.00 5.18
N ALA A 112 16.62 4.49 3.95
CA ALA A 112 17.81 4.33 3.13
C ALA A 112 18.03 5.55 2.21
N ARG A 113 19.27 5.81 1.81
CA ARG A 113 19.55 6.88 0.81
C ARG A 113 19.23 6.45 -0.62
N ASN A 114 19.33 5.14 -0.88
CA ASN A 114 19.16 4.58 -2.20
C ASN A 114 17.73 4.05 -2.35
N GLN A 115 17.25 4.11 -3.58
CA GLN A 115 15.99 3.48 -3.97
C GLN A 115 16.18 1.98 -4.12
N ASP A 116 15.14 1.21 -3.77
CA ASP A 116 15.08 -0.21 -4.07
C ASP A 116 14.44 -0.42 -5.44
N ILE A 117 15.27 -0.75 -6.43
CA ILE A 117 14.85 -0.95 -7.82
C ILE A 117 13.78 -2.04 -7.93
N SER A 118 13.82 -3.07 -7.08
CA SER A 118 12.84 -4.16 -7.10
C SER A 118 11.43 -3.66 -6.78
N PHE A 119 11.31 -2.74 -5.82
CA PHE A 119 10.04 -2.10 -5.46
C PHE A 119 9.50 -1.22 -6.59
N PHE A 120 10.36 -0.45 -7.26
CA PHE A 120 9.91 0.35 -8.41
C PHE A 120 9.42 -0.52 -9.57
N ASN A 121 10.11 -1.64 -9.84
CA ASN A 121 9.66 -2.59 -10.85
C ASN A 121 8.32 -3.24 -10.46
N MET A 122 8.11 -3.54 -9.18
CA MET A 122 6.81 -4.02 -8.68
C MET A 122 5.69 -3.00 -8.97
N PHE A 123 5.91 -1.72 -8.69
CA PHE A 123 4.93 -0.68 -9.00
C PHE A 123 4.64 -0.59 -10.50
N ARG A 124 5.65 -0.66 -11.36
CA ARG A 124 5.44 -0.71 -12.82
C ARG A 124 4.61 -1.92 -13.26
N THR A 125 4.78 -3.06 -12.59
CA THR A 125 3.93 -4.23 -12.82
C THR A 125 2.49 -3.94 -12.40
N ILE A 126 2.28 -3.37 -11.21
CA ILE A 126 0.94 -2.99 -10.71
C ILE A 126 0.27 -1.94 -11.60
N GLU A 127 1.01 -0.95 -12.11
CA GLU A 127 0.51 0.06 -13.06
C GLU A 127 -0.04 -0.57 -14.34
N LYS A 128 0.53 -1.70 -14.76
CA LYS A 128 0.14 -2.44 -15.96
C LYS A 128 -0.92 -3.51 -15.70
N LEU A 129 -1.33 -3.72 -14.45
CA LEU A 129 -2.43 -4.61 -14.15
C LEU A 129 -3.73 -3.92 -14.57
N ASP A 130 -4.46 -4.51 -15.50
CA ASP A 130 -5.83 -4.12 -15.73
C ASP A 130 -6.68 -4.59 -14.56
N TRP A 131 -7.54 -3.71 -14.04
CA TRP A 131 -8.52 -4.06 -13.01
C TRP A 131 -9.49 -5.16 -13.49
N LEU A 132 -9.53 -5.41 -14.81
CA LEU A 132 -10.27 -6.53 -15.44
C LEU A 132 -9.62 -7.90 -15.23
N ASP A 133 -8.38 -7.99 -14.75
CA ASP A 133 -7.76 -9.27 -14.31
C ASP A 133 -8.23 -9.67 -12.89
N THR A 134 -8.89 -8.74 -12.18
CA THR A 134 -9.89 -9.05 -11.14
C THR A 134 -11.25 -9.19 -11.82
N GLU A 135 -11.39 -10.14 -12.74
CA GLU A 135 -12.71 -10.70 -12.96
C GLU A 135 -13.23 -11.10 -11.58
N THR A 136 -14.31 -10.45 -11.16
CA THR A 136 -15.49 -11.17 -10.69
C THR A 136 -15.62 -12.48 -11.45
N LYS A 137 -14.85 -13.50 -11.05
CA LYS A 137 -15.31 -14.88 -11.12
C LYS A 137 -16.54 -14.85 -10.25
N ALA A 138 -17.68 -14.54 -10.85
CA ALA A 138 -18.94 -14.67 -10.17
C ALA A 138 -18.91 -16.07 -9.55
N ILE A 139 -19.02 -16.15 -8.22
CA ILE A 139 -18.80 -17.42 -7.54
C ILE A 139 -20.15 -18.14 -7.54
N ALA A 140 -20.19 -19.32 -8.15
CA ALA A 140 -21.33 -20.22 -8.02
C ALA A 140 -21.03 -21.26 -6.94
N PHE A 141 -21.97 -21.46 -6.03
CA PHE A 141 -21.87 -22.51 -5.02
C PHE A 141 -22.50 -23.78 -5.54
N CYS A 142 -21.80 -24.90 -5.38
CA CYS A 142 -22.35 -26.20 -5.74
C CYS A 142 -23.55 -26.53 -4.83
N PRO A 143 -24.73 -26.83 -5.39
CA PRO A 143 -25.91 -27.16 -4.59
C PRO A 143 -25.77 -28.48 -3.83
N GLN A 144 -24.87 -29.37 -4.26
CA GLN A 144 -24.68 -30.69 -3.63
C GLN A 144 -23.64 -30.67 -2.51
N CYS A 145 -22.52 -29.96 -2.68
CA CYS A 145 -21.40 -30.04 -1.72
C CYS A 145 -20.96 -28.68 -1.13
N GLY A 146 -21.59 -27.58 -1.52
CA GLY A 146 -21.28 -26.23 -1.04
C GLY A 146 -19.93 -25.65 -1.52
N GLN A 147 -19.20 -26.37 -2.38
CA GLN A 147 -17.93 -25.89 -2.92
C GLN A 147 -18.13 -24.61 -3.73
N SER A 148 -17.25 -23.64 -3.55
CA SER A 148 -17.13 -22.48 -4.43
C SER A 148 -16.51 -22.87 -5.78
N ASN A 149 -17.18 -22.51 -6.87
CA ASN A 149 -16.75 -22.72 -8.24
C ASN A 149 -16.86 -21.40 -9.01
N ASP A 150 -16.22 -21.36 -10.17
CA ASP A 150 -16.39 -20.28 -11.13
C ASP A 150 -17.80 -20.35 -11.72
N LYS A 151 -18.48 -19.22 -11.95
CA LYS A 151 -19.82 -19.21 -12.60
C LYS A 151 -19.75 -19.69 -14.05
N SER A 152 -18.57 -19.63 -14.67
CA SER A 152 -18.30 -20.28 -15.97
C SER A 152 -18.10 -21.79 -15.89
N SER A 153 -18.00 -22.38 -14.68
CA SER A 153 -17.81 -23.83 -14.52
C SER A 153 -19.11 -24.58 -14.76
N ASN A 154 -19.12 -25.48 -15.75
CA ASN A 154 -20.25 -26.39 -15.98
C ASN A 154 -20.39 -27.47 -14.89
N TYR A 155 -19.31 -27.79 -14.18
CA TYR A 155 -19.26 -28.86 -13.19
C TYR A 155 -18.51 -28.42 -11.94
N CYS A 156 -18.91 -28.96 -10.80
CA CYS A 156 -18.24 -28.73 -9.54
C CYS A 156 -16.88 -29.41 -9.52
N LYS A 157 -15.82 -28.64 -9.24
CA LYS A 157 -14.44 -29.15 -9.15
C LYS A 157 -14.19 -30.14 -8.01
N LYS A 158 -15.11 -30.24 -7.04
CA LYS A 158 -14.99 -31.13 -5.88
C LYS A 158 -15.75 -32.44 -6.06
N CYS A 159 -17.00 -32.37 -6.49
CA CYS A 159 -17.88 -33.54 -6.51
C CYS A 159 -18.43 -33.89 -7.90
N GLY A 160 -18.06 -33.14 -8.95
CA GLY A 160 -18.48 -33.40 -10.32
C GLY A 160 -19.94 -33.03 -10.64
N THR A 161 -20.71 -32.54 -9.66
CA THR A 161 -22.11 -32.12 -9.86
C THR A 161 -22.19 -31.00 -10.90
N LYS A 162 -23.10 -31.14 -11.87
CA LYS A 162 -23.36 -30.08 -12.85
C LYS A 162 -23.86 -28.82 -12.14
N LEU A 163 -23.22 -27.69 -12.41
CA LEU A 163 -23.66 -26.38 -11.91
C LEU A 163 -24.68 -25.85 -12.93
N VAL A 164 -25.89 -25.56 -12.44
CA VAL A 164 -27.03 -25.20 -13.29
C VAL A 164 -26.75 -23.84 -13.94
N GLU A 165 -27.10 -23.68 -15.24
CA GLU A 165 -27.20 -22.36 -15.89
C GLU A 165 -28.29 -21.51 -15.24
#